data_AF-A0A8C5R0I4-F1
#
_entry.id   AF-A0A8C5R0I4-F1
#
_cell.length_a   1.000
_cell.length_b   1.000
_cell.length_c   1.000
_cell.angle_alpha   90.00
_cell.angle_beta   90.00
_cell.angle_gamma   90.00
#
_symmetry.space_group_name_H-M   'P 1'
#
loop_
_entity.id
_entity.type
_entity.pdbx_description
1 polymer ?
#
loop_
_entity_poly.entity_id
_entity_poly.type
_entity_poly.pdbx_seq_one_letter_code
_entity_poly.pdbx_strand_id
1 'polypeptide(L)'
;QSLSICLLPLLLSPALGACPQPADLKDADGNKLCARLYEDSSPYYDDCCGGKYLDVQGGEDVPYIKLGWNDRISSLVVAPRCELTVWSMKPKDGTTRKFTSGAYPRLQEIKKGLFGTWDDSISSYYCKCT
;
A
#
# COMPACT_ATOMS: atom_id res chain seq x y z
N GLN A 1 -34.30 -35.15 19.06
CA GLN A 1 -33.10 -34.33 19.37
C GLN A 1 -32.58 -33.83 18.03
N SER A 2 -33.00 -32.62 17.64
CA SER A 2 -32.65 -32.06 16.32
C SER A 2 -31.33 -31.31 16.44
N LEU A 3 -30.28 -31.78 15.78
CA LEU A 3 -29.05 -31.01 15.60
C LEU A 3 -29.30 -29.91 14.56
N SER A 4 -29.47 -28.67 15.02
CA SER A 4 -29.35 -27.49 14.16
C SER A 4 -27.87 -27.17 13.95
N ILE A 5 -27.36 -27.45 12.76
CA ILE A 5 -26.05 -26.99 12.31
C ILE A 5 -26.26 -25.59 11.71
N CYS A 6 -25.90 -24.56 12.48
CA CYS A 6 -25.80 -23.20 11.95
C CYS A 6 -24.56 -23.10 11.04
N LEU A 7 -24.75 -23.21 9.73
CA LEU A 7 -23.74 -22.80 8.76
C LEU A 7 -23.64 -21.27 8.77
N LEU A 8 -22.58 -20.74 9.37
CA LEU A 8 -22.16 -19.35 9.18
C LEU A 8 -21.70 -19.19 7.72
N PRO A 9 -22.25 -18.25 6.94
CA PRO A 9 -21.69 -17.94 5.63
C PRO A 9 -20.32 -17.29 5.88
N LEU A 10 -19.24 -17.98 5.52
CA LEU A 10 -17.95 -17.34 5.32
C LEU A 10 -18.16 -16.34 4.17
N LEU A 11 -18.30 -15.05 4.50
CA LEU A 11 -18.18 -13.96 3.54
C LEU A 11 -16.71 -13.91 3.09
N LEU A 12 -16.30 -14.84 2.23
CA LEU A 12 -15.19 -14.55 1.32
C LEU A 12 -15.74 -13.54 0.32
N SER A 13 -15.60 -12.26 0.62
CA SER A 13 -15.63 -11.25 -0.44
C SER A 13 -14.44 -11.58 -1.34
N PRO A 14 -14.65 -11.98 -2.61
CA PRO A 14 -13.56 -11.97 -3.56
C PRO A 14 -13.36 -10.49 -3.87
N ALA A 15 -12.51 -9.80 -3.11
CA ALA A 15 -11.85 -8.61 -3.63
C ALA A 15 -10.77 -9.08 -4.63
N LEU A 16 -11.19 -9.80 -5.67
CA LEU A 16 -10.42 -9.93 -6.90
C LEU A 16 -10.77 -8.68 -7.68
N GLY A 17 -10.04 -7.60 -7.44
CA GLY A 17 -10.41 -6.33 -8.02
C GLY A 17 -9.39 -5.26 -7.71
N ALA A 18 -9.15 -4.47 -8.74
CA ALA A 18 -8.32 -3.28 -8.80
C ALA A 18 -8.14 -2.57 -7.46
N CYS A 19 -6.97 -1.95 -7.30
CA CYS A 19 -6.64 -1.06 -6.18
C CYS A 19 -7.85 -0.25 -5.70
N PRO A 20 -8.09 -0.18 -4.38
CA PRO A 20 -9.23 0.55 -3.86
C PRO A 20 -9.16 2.01 -4.28
N GLN A 21 -10.33 2.64 -4.39
CA GLN A 21 -10.39 4.05 -4.68
C GLN A 21 -9.70 4.83 -3.55
N PRO A 22 -8.87 5.84 -3.87
CA PRO A 22 -8.18 6.65 -2.85
C PRO A 22 -9.09 7.19 -1.76
N ALA A 23 -10.33 7.57 -2.11
CA ALA A 23 -11.29 8.16 -1.17
C ALA A 23 -11.82 7.16 -0.12
N ASP A 24 -11.70 5.86 -0.39
CA ASP A 24 -12.22 4.80 0.46
C ASP A 24 -11.17 4.23 1.42
N LEU A 25 -9.94 4.77 1.39
CA LEU A 25 -8.86 4.32 2.28
C LEU A 25 -9.14 4.68 3.74
N LYS A 26 -9.53 3.65 4.51
CA LYS A 26 -9.75 3.71 5.95
C LYS A 26 -9.13 2.51 6.65
N ASP A 27 -8.72 2.70 7.90
CA ASP A 27 -8.30 1.61 8.77
C ASP A 27 -9.51 0.81 9.29
N ALA A 28 -9.25 -0.22 10.10
CA ALA A 28 -10.29 -1.08 10.67
C ALA A 28 -11.27 -0.33 11.59
N ASP A 29 -10.85 0.78 12.18
CA ASP A 29 -11.67 1.64 13.04
C ASP A 29 -12.42 2.73 12.25
N GLY A 30 -12.19 2.81 10.94
CA GLY A 30 -12.83 3.77 10.04
C GLY A 30 -12.10 5.12 9.94
N ASN A 31 -10.91 5.26 10.53
CA ASN A 31 -10.13 6.50 10.41
C ASN A 31 -9.52 6.59 9.02
N LYS A 32 -9.42 7.82 8.51
CA LYS A 32 -8.80 8.10 7.21
C LYS A 32 -7.30 7.74 7.24
N LEU A 33 -6.88 6.92 6.28
CA LEU A 33 -5.47 6.63 6.04
C LEU A 33 -4.82 7.70 5.14
N CYS A 34 -3.50 7.83 5.24
CA CYS A 34 -2.70 8.60 4.30
C CYS A 34 -2.40 7.79 3.04
N ALA A 35 -1.98 6.55 3.22
CA ALA A 35 -1.74 5.59 2.15
C ALA A 35 -1.93 4.15 2.64
N ARG A 36 -2.10 3.22 1.70
CA ARG A 36 -1.99 1.78 1.94
C ARG A 36 -0.98 1.21 0.94
N LEU A 37 0.04 0.53 1.47
CA LEU A 37 1.13 -0.07 0.68
C LEU A 37 0.92 -1.57 0.63
N TYR A 38 0.98 -2.17 -0.55
CA TYR A 38 0.70 -3.58 -0.76
C TYR A 38 1.96 -4.32 -1.17
N GLU A 39 2.04 -5.56 -0.71
CA GLU A 39 3.11 -6.45 -1.11
C GLU A 39 3.02 -6.82 -2.59
N ASP A 40 1.81 -7.07 -3.09
CA ASP A 40 1.67 -7.70 -4.40
C ASP A 40 1.29 -6.70 -5.50
N SER A 41 1.80 -6.97 -6.71
CA SER A 41 1.28 -6.43 -7.97
C SER A 41 1.11 -7.56 -8.98
N SER A 42 0.39 -7.30 -10.06
CA SER A 42 0.11 -8.28 -11.12
C SER A 42 0.36 -7.69 -12.51
N PRO A 43 0.69 -8.51 -13.52
CA PRO A 43 0.62 -8.10 -14.93
C PRO A 43 -0.79 -7.65 -15.35
N TYR A 44 -1.83 -8.15 -14.69
CA TYR A 44 -3.22 -7.74 -14.89
C TYR A 44 -3.59 -6.68 -13.84
N TYR A 45 -3.95 -5.48 -14.28
CA TYR A 45 -4.22 -4.35 -13.38
C TYR A 45 -5.36 -4.61 -12.40
N ASP A 46 -6.33 -5.42 -12.79
CA ASP A 46 -7.49 -5.78 -11.95
C ASP A 46 -7.12 -6.74 -10.81
N ASP A 47 -5.91 -7.32 -10.83
CA ASP A 47 -5.37 -8.21 -9.80
C ASP A 47 -4.27 -7.54 -8.95
N CYS A 48 -4.07 -6.22 -9.08
CA CYS A 48 -3.08 -5.47 -8.31
C CYS A 48 -3.63 -5.04 -6.93
N CYS A 49 -2.74 -4.52 -6.06
CA CYS A 49 -3.09 -4.13 -4.68
C CYS A 49 -3.69 -5.30 -3.86
N GLY A 50 -3.13 -6.49 -4.07
CA GLY A 50 -3.47 -7.70 -3.33
C GLY A 50 -2.49 -7.98 -2.18
N GLY A 51 -2.56 -9.21 -1.67
CA GLY A 51 -1.63 -9.70 -0.66
C GLY A 51 -1.75 -9.01 0.70
N LYS A 52 -0.63 -9.02 1.43
CA LYS A 52 -0.54 -8.27 2.69
C LYS A 52 -0.44 -6.78 2.39
N TYR A 53 -0.90 -5.95 3.31
CA TYR A 53 -0.75 -4.50 3.22
C TYR A 53 -0.25 -3.86 4.53
N LEU A 54 0.37 -2.70 4.37
CA LEU A 54 0.81 -1.79 5.43
C LEU A 54 -0.01 -0.50 5.33
N ASP A 55 -0.76 -0.21 6.39
CA ASP A 55 -1.49 1.05 6.54
C ASP A 55 -0.56 2.15 7.03
N VAL A 56 -0.65 3.32 6.39
CA VAL A 56 0.15 4.51 6.71
C VAL A 56 -0.77 5.62 7.18
N GLN A 57 -0.53 6.11 8.38
CA GLN A 57 -1.31 7.17 9.01
C GLN A 57 -0.87 8.56 8.54
N GLY A 58 -1.77 9.54 8.68
CA GLY A 58 -1.46 10.94 8.39
C GLY A 58 -0.40 11.48 9.34
N GLY A 59 0.69 12.03 8.80
CA GLY A 59 1.81 12.54 9.59
C GLY A 59 2.82 11.48 10.02
N GLU A 60 2.61 10.21 9.66
CA GLU A 60 3.50 9.12 10.02
C GLU A 60 4.87 9.30 9.36
N ASP A 61 5.92 9.25 10.19
CA ASP A 61 7.32 9.39 9.79
C ASP A 61 8.09 8.13 10.20
N VAL A 62 8.45 7.32 9.19
CA VAL A 62 9.11 6.02 9.39
C VAL A 62 10.48 6.02 8.71
N PRO A 63 11.54 6.40 9.45
CA PRO A 63 12.90 6.32 8.95
C PRO A 63 13.37 4.87 8.76
N TYR A 64 12.86 3.93 9.55
CA TYR A 64 13.21 2.51 9.45
C TYR A 64 11.96 1.65 9.30
N ILE A 65 11.60 1.27 8.07
CA ILE A 65 10.48 0.33 7.88
C ILE A 65 10.81 -1.02 8.51
N LYS A 66 9.81 -1.68 9.10
CA LYS A 66 9.95 -3.00 9.73
C LYS A 66 10.56 -3.99 8.73
N LEU A 67 11.39 -4.92 9.21
CA LEU A 67 12.12 -5.88 8.36
C LEU A 67 11.21 -6.63 7.39
N GLY A 68 10.02 -7.04 7.84
CA GLY A 68 9.03 -7.74 7.00
C GLY A 68 8.40 -6.89 5.89
N TRP A 69 8.73 -5.61 5.76
CA TRP A 69 8.20 -4.70 4.74
C TRP A 69 9.29 -4.03 3.91
N ASN A 70 10.54 -4.17 4.34
CA ASN A 70 11.67 -3.59 3.65
C ASN A 70 11.80 -4.22 2.26
N ASP A 71 11.81 -3.38 1.22
CA ASP A 71 12.02 -3.83 -0.15
C ASP A 71 11.00 -4.90 -0.58
N ARG A 72 9.72 -4.70 -0.21
CA ARG A 72 8.61 -5.62 -0.51
C ARG A 72 7.35 -4.97 -1.08
N ILE A 73 7.33 -3.65 -1.20
CA ILE A 73 6.14 -2.95 -1.68
C ILE A 73 6.18 -2.93 -3.21
N SER A 74 5.15 -3.51 -3.83
CA SER A 74 5.00 -3.53 -5.30
C SER A 74 3.83 -2.70 -5.83
N SER A 75 2.89 -2.31 -4.96
CA SER A 75 1.79 -1.42 -5.33
C SER A 75 1.33 -0.57 -4.13
N LEU A 76 0.71 0.59 -4.38
CA LEU A 76 0.25 1.46 -3.31
C LEU A 76 -0.93 2.34 -3.73
N VAL A 77 -1.69 2.83 -2.76
CA VAL A 77 -2.73 3.84 -2.96
C VAL A 77 -2.53 4.97 -1.97
N VAL A 78 -2.60 6.22 -2.43
CA VAL A 78 -2.47 7.43 -1.60
C VAL A 78 -3.80 8.17 -1.57
N ALA A 79 -4.29 8.45 -0.36
CA ALA A 79 -5.60 9.06 -0.14
C ALA A 79 -5.67 10.52 -0.67
N PRO A 80 -6.89 11.06 -0.90
CA PRO A 80 -7.08 12.46 -1.29
C PRO A 80 -6.45 13.42 -0.30
N ARG A 81 -5.84 14.49 -0.82
CA ARG A 81 -5.15 15.53 -0.04
C ARG A 81 -4.02 14.96 0.83
N CYS A 82 -3.40 13.87 0.40
CA CYS A 82 -2.23 13.30 1.03
C CYS A 82 -1.11 13.09 0.00
N GLU A 83 0.11 13.02 0.51
CA GLU A 83 1.33 12.83 -0.26
C GLU A 83 2.25 11.89 0.52
N LEU A 84 2.70 10.81 -0.12
CA LEU A 84 3.63 9.85 0.43
C LEU A 84 5.02 10.08 -0.19
N THR A 85 5.98 10.45 0.63
CA THR A 85 7.39 10.48 0.26
C THR A 85 8.06 9.18 0.69
N VAL A 86 8.82 8.56 -0.19
CA VAL A 86 9.52 7.29 0.05
C VAL A 86 11.00 7.40 -0.32
N TRP A 87 11.81 6.58 0.34
CA TRP A 87 13.25 6.49 0.13
C TRP A 87 13.67 5.05 -0.08
N SER A 88 14.69 4.87 -0.92
CA SER A 88 15.23 3.55 -1.25
C SER A 88 16.20 3.00 -0.22
N MET A 89 16.64 3.80 0.74
CA MET A 89 17.52 3.39 1.83
C MET A 89 17.08 4.02 3.15
N LYS A 90 17.37 3.34 4.25
CA LYS A 90 17.17 3.84 5.63
C LYS A 90 18.37 4.70 6.04
N PRO A 91 18.19 5.75 6.87
CA PRO A 91 16.95 6.15 7.53
C PRO A 91 16.06 7.14 6.76
N LYS A 92 16.32 7.39 5.47
CA LYS A 92 15.63 8.30 4.51
C LYS A 92 16.69 8.80 3.52
N ASP A 93 17.34 7.86 2.86
CA ASP A 93 18.52 8.11 2.03
C ASP A 93 18.37 7.42 0.66
N GLY A 94 19.36 7.62 -0.22
CA GLY A 94 19.36 7.10 -1.57
C GLY A 94 18.37 7.85 -2.46
N THR A 95 17.69 7.11 -3.35
CA THR A 95 16.73 7.72 -4.27
C THR A 95 15.45 8.05 -3.53
N THR A 96 14.88 9.22 -3.79
CA THR A 96 13.62 9.68 -3.19
C THR A 96 12.53 9.77 -4.25
N ARG A 97 11.29 9.43 -3.89
CA ARG A 97 10.12 9.68 -4.72
C ARG A 97 8.94 10.15 -3.90
N LYS A 98 8.13 10.98 -4.54
CA LYS A 98 6.87 11.52 -4.02
C LYS A 98 5.71 10.94 -4.83
N PHE A 99 4.76 10.33 -4.13
CA PHE A 99 3.50 9.85 -4.67
C PHE A 99 2.38 10.77 -4.17
N THR A 100 1.67 11.39 -5.10
CA THR A 100 0.49 12.20 -4.81
C THR A 100 -0.74 11.31 -4.68
N SER A 101 -1.91 11.88 -4.37
CA SER A 101 -3.15 11.11 -4.35
C SER A 101 -3.37 10.33 -5.66
N GLY A 102 -3.77 9.06 -5.52
CA GLY A 102 -4.00 8.15 -6.64
C GLY A 102 -3.68 6.70 -6.29
N ALA A 103 -4.05 5.79 -7.19
CA ALA A 103 -3.63 4.40 -7.15
C ALA A 103 -2.41 4.20 -8.05
N TYR A 104 -1.43 3.45 -7.53
CA TYR A 104 -0.19 3.08 -8.21
C TYR A 104 -0.09 1.54 -8.18
N PRO A 105 -0.83 0.87 -9.08
CA PRO A 105 -1.00 -0.58 -9.07
C PRO A 105 0.29 -1.35 -9.37
N ARG A 106 1.29 -0.71 -9.99
CA ARG A 106 2.50 -1.37 -10.47
C ARG A 106 3.74 -0.48 -10.31
N LEU A 107 4.47 -0.63 -9.21
CA LEU A 107 5.70 0.13 -8.97
C LEU A 107 6.84 -0.28 -9.92
N GLN A 108 6.74 -1.45 -10.57
CA GLN A 108 7.65 -1.88 -11.63
C GLN A 108 7.59 -1.00 -12.89
N GLU A 109 6.53 -0.21 -13.07
CA GLU A 109 6.43 0.75 -14.19
C GLU A 109 7.09 2.10 -13.85
N ILE A 110 7.51 2.26 -12.60
CA ILE A 110 7.93 3.53 -12.05
C ILE A 110 9.45 3.51 -11.86
N LYS A 111 10.18 4.24 -12.71
CA LYS A 111 11.65 4.26 -12.69
C LYS A 111 12.21 4.83 -11.38
N LYS A 112 13.29 4.20 -10.88
CA LYS A 112 14.09 4.64 -9.73
C LYS A 112 15.45 5.14 -10.21
N GLY A 113 15.46 6.32 -10.84
CA GLY A 113 16.67 6.87 -11.47
C GLY A 113 17.03 6.14 -12.77
N LEU A 114 18.34 5.97 -13.02
CA LEU A 114 18.85 5.34 -14.25
C LEU A 114 18.71 3.81 -14.25
N PHE A 115 18.73 3.18 -13.08
CA PHE A 115 18.70 1.72 -12.92
C PHE A 115 17.53 1.30 -12.05
N GLY A 116 16.73 0.36 -12.56
CA GLY A 116 15.64 -0.26 -11.82
C GLY A 116 14.40 0.61 -11.64
N THR A 117 13.49 0.09 -10.82
CA THR A 117 12.14 0.60 -10.60
C THR A 117 11.89 0.77 -9.11
N TRP A 118 10.71 1.25 -8.74
CA TRP A 118 10.29 1.39 -7.35
C TRP A 118 9.68 0.13 -6.76
N ASP A 119 9.51 -0.91 -7.58
CA ASP A 119 9.15 -2.26 -7.14
C ASP A 119 10.18 -2.76 -6.13
N ASP A 120 9.70 -3.29 -5.00
CA ASP A 120 10.55 -3.88 -3.95
C ASP A 120 11.72 -2.98 -3.54
N SER A 121 11.46 -1.68 -3.44
CA SER A 121 12.52 -0.69 -3.25
C SER A 121 12.25 0.33 -2.15
N ILE A 122 11.11 0.24 -1.46
CA ILE A 122 10.77 1.18 -0.39
C ILE A 122 11.36 0.70 0.93
N SER A 123 12.19 1.55 1.53
CA SER A 123 12.93 1.28 2.77
C SER A 123 12.60 2.26 3.90
N SER A 124 12.12 3.47 3.56
CA SER A 124 11.63 4.48 4.51
C SER A 124 10.49 5.29 3.88
N TYR A 125 9.65 5.90 4.70
CA TYR A 125 8.59 6.79 4.21
C TYR A 125 8.20 7.89 5.18
N TYR A 126 7.51 8.89 4.66
CA TYR A 126 6.86 9.96 5.38
C TYR A 126 5.59 10.33 4.64
N CYS A 127 4.48 10.45 5.37
CA CYS A 127 3.18 10.73 4.77
C CYS A 127 2.58 12.02 5.33
N LYS A 128 2.26 12.98 4.47
CA LYS A 128 1.69 14.28 4.85
C LYS A 128 0.29 14.41 4.26
N CYS A 129 -0.68 14.81 5.07
CA CYS A 129 -2.02 15.18 4.62
C CYS A 129 -2.33 16.65 4.92
N THR A 130 -3.23 17.25 4.13
CA THR A 130 -3.70 18.64 4.26
C THR A 130 -5.22 18.76 4.35
#